data_AF-A0A3E1D090-F1
#
_entry.id   AF-A0A3E1D090-F1
#
_cell.length_a   1.000
_cell.length_b   1.000
_cell.length_c   1.000
_cell.angle_alpha   90.00
_cell.angle_beta   90.00
_cell.angle_gamma   90.00
#
_symmetry.space_group_name_H-M   'P 1'
#
loop_
_entity.id
_entity.type
_entity.pdbx_description
1 polymer ?
#
loop_
_entity_poly.entity_id
_entity_poly.type
_entity_poly.pdbx_seq_one_letter_code
_entity_poly.pdbx_strand_id
1 'polypeptide(L)'
;MKNEDDCMLGENDVAKYVRKAVGDYFKDLDGETPSCAMYDMVMNCVEKPLIEAVLQHVGGNQTRAAELLGLNRNTLRKKIQQHCTLGKPLGLRPDTSSEHKAIRRPQLVKTNEKKS
;
A
#
# COMPACT_ATOMS: atom_id res chain seq x y z
N MET A 1 30.82 -27.64 -24.13
CA MET A 1 29.97 -26.51 -24.57
C MET A 1 28.94 -26.28 -23.48
N LYS A 2 28.77 -25.00 -23.15
CA LYS A 2 28.19 -24.41 -21.92
C LYS A 2 26.88 -25.06 -21.45
N ASN A 3 26.72 -25.15 -20.14
CA ASN A 3 25.59 -24.57 -19.38
C ASN A 3 25.87 -24.75 -17.88
N GLU A 4 26.56 -23.77 -17.28
CA GLU A 4 26.80 -23.66 -15.83
C GLU A 4 25.80 -22.68 -15.17
N ASP A 5 24.62 -22.50 -15.76
CA ASP A 5 23.58 -21.60 -15.26
C ASP A 5 22.26 -22.38 -15.12
N ASP A 6 22.14 -23.22 -14.10
CA ASP A 6 20.82 -23.72 -13.67
C ASP A 6 20.73 -23.71 -12.15
N CYS A 7 20.84 -22.49 -11.60
CA CYS A 7 20.43 -22.22 -10.23
C CYS A 7 18.90 -22.36 -10.15
N MET A 8 18.48 -23.50 -9.61
CA MET A 8 17.10 -23.90 -9.31
C MET A 8 16.40 -22.96 -8.31
N LEU A 9 16.07 -21.75 -8.76
CA LEU A 9 14.87 -21.04 -8.38
C LEU A 9 14.00 -21.00 -9.63
N GLY A 10 13.20 -22.06 -9.83
CA GLY A 10 12.25 -22.13 -10.93
C GLY A 10 11.53 -20.79 -11.03
N GLU A 11 11.74 -20.11 -12.15
CA GLU A 11 11.35 -18.71 -12.31
C GLU A 11 9.85 -18.59 -12.03
N ASN A 12 9.48 -17.94 -10.92
CA ASN A 12 8.07 -17.71 -10.62
C ASN A 12 7.46 -16.89 -11.76
N ASP A 13 6.22 -17.18 -12.14
CA ASP A 13 5.56 -16.52 -13.28
C ASP A 13 5.67 -14.99 -13.22
N VAL A 14 5.56 -14.39 -12.02
CA VAL A 14 5.73 -12.95 -11.82
C VAL A 14 7.12 -12.48 -12.28
N ALA A 15 8.18 -13.19 -11.91
CA ALA A 15 9.54 -12.83 -12.31
C ALA A 15 9.73 -12.93 -13.83
N LYS A 16 9.14 -13.97 -14.45
CA LYS A 16 9.14 -14.14 -15.91
C LYS A 16 8.42 -12.98 -16.62
N TYR A 17 7.25 -12.58 -16.13
CA TYR A 17 6.50 -11.44 -16.69
C TYR A 17 7.23 -10.12 -16.52
N VAL A 18 7.87 -9.87 -15.38
CA VAL A 18 8.68 -8.66 -15.15
C VAL A 18 9.85 -8.61 -16.13
N ARG A 19 10.60 -9.71 -16.28
CA ARG A 19 11.73 -9.78 -17.22
C ARG A 19 11.29 -9.52 -18.66
N LYS A 20 10.15 -10.09 -19.07
CA LYS A 20 9.57 -9.85 -20.39
C LYS A 20 9.19 -8.37 -20.58
N ALA A 21 8.42 -7.80 -19.67
CA ALA A 21 7.93 -6.42 -19.77
C ALA A 21 9.09 -5.40 -19.81
N VAL A 22 10.10 -5.59 -18.96
CA VAL A 22 11.31 -4.77 -18.94
C VAL A 22 12.12 -4.95 -20.23
N GLY A 23 12.27 -6.18 -20.71
CA GLY A 23 12.98 -6.47 -21.95
C GLY A 23 12.32 -5.84 -23.17
N ASP A 24 10.99 -5.83 -23.22
CA ASP A 24 10.24 -5.17 -24.28
C ASP A 24 10.37 -3.63 -24.19
N TYR A 25 10.29 -3.06 -22.98
CA TYR A 25 10.55 -1.63 -22.76
C TYR A 25 11.92 -1.18 -23.26
N PHE A 26 12.98 -1.98 -23.06
CA PHE A 26 14.31 -1.66 -23.57
C PHE A 26 14.43 -1.72 -25.09
N LYS A 27 13.63 -2.57 -25.76
CA LYS A 27 13.58 -2.59 -27.24
C LYS A 27 12.91 -1.33 -27.76
N ASP A 28 11.83 -0.90 -27.11
CA ASP A 28 11.06 0.27 -27.51
C ASP A 28 11.82 1.60 -27.29
N LEU A 29 12.81 1.60 -26.39
CA LEU A 29 13.67 2.76 -26.13
C LEU A 29 14.67 3.04 -27.28
N ASP A 30 14.91 2.10 -28.20
CA ASP A 30 15.78 2.28 -29.39
C ASP A 30 17.16 2.94 -29.09
N GLY A 31 17.71 2.71 -27.89
CA GLY A 31 19.00 3.25 -27.46
C GLY A 31 18.95 4.62 -26.75
N GLU A 32 17.79 5.21 -26.56
CA GLU A 32 17.61 6.39 -25.70
C GLU A 32 17.66 6.01 -24.21
N THR A 33 18.35 6.80 -23.40
CA THR A 33 18.30 6.67 -21.95
C THR A 33 16.91 7.07 -21.45
N PRO A 34 16.23 6.23 -20.65
CA PRO A 34 14.94 6.59 -20.08
C PRO A 34 15.09 7.88 -19.25
N SER A 35 14.26 8.87 -19.54
CA SER A 35 14.28 10.18 -18.89
C SER A 35 13.80 10.13 -17.42
N CYS A 36 13.21 9.02 -17.00
CA CYS A 36 12.70 8.80 -15.66
C CYS A 36 13.43 7.67 -14.94
N ALA A 37 13.40 7.69 -13.60
CA ALA A 37 13.95 6.63 -12.77
C ALA A 37 13.17 5.31 -13.00
N MET A 38 13.73 4.42 -13.82
CA MET A 38 13.11 3.15 -14.19
C MET A 38 12.78 2.27 -12.98
N TYR A 39 13.61 2.30 -11.93
CA TYR A 39 13.35 1.58 -10.69
C TYR A 39 12.02 2.01 -10.07
N ASP A 40 11.80 3.32 -9.91
CA ASP A 40 10.57 3.84 -9.32
C ASP A 40 9.36 3.55 -10.21
N MET A 41 9.52 3.66 -11.54
CA MET A 41 8.45 3.31 -12.49
C MET A 41 7.99 1.86 -12.32
N VAL A 42 8.93 0.91 -12.35
CA VAL A 42 8.61 -0.52 -12.23
C VAL A 42 8.05 -0.83 -10.84
N MET A 43 8.66 -0.27 -9.77
CA MET A 43 8.17 -0.49 -8.41
C MET A 43 6.76 0.04 -8.22
N ASN A 44 6.43 1.21 -8.77
CA ASN A 44 5.07 1.75 -8.69
C ASN A 44 4.04 0.84 -9.40
N CYS A 45 4.43 0.22 -10.53
CA CYS A 45 3.57 -0.72 -11.25
C CYS A 45 3.32 -2.03 -10.48
N VAL A 46 4.26 -2.47 -9.64
CA VAL A 46 4.14 -3.73 -8.87
C VAL A 46 3.53 -3.49 -7.49
N GLU A 47 3.96 -2.45 -6.78
CA GLU A 47 3.53 -2.17 -5.41
C GLU A 47 2.04 -1.84 -5.32
N LYS A 48 1.52 -1.06 -6.28
CA LYS A 48 0.11 -0.66 -6.29
C LYS A 48 -0.86 -1.86 -6.34
N PRO A 49 -0.80 -2.74 -7.35
CA PRO A 49 -1.70 -3.89 -7.41
C PRO A 49 -1.51 -4.87 -6.25
N LEU A 50 -0.27 -5.02 -5.74
CA LEU A 50 0.00 -5.85 -4.57
C LEU A 50 -0.73 -5.32 -3.32
N ILE A 51 -0.60 -4.03 -3.03
CA ILE A 51 -1.25 -3.40 -1.87
C ILE A 51 -2.77 -3.43 -2.01
N GLU A 52 -3.30 -3.14 -3.20
CA GLU A 52 -4.74 -3.20 -3.48
C GLU A 52 -5.31 -4.61 -3.27
N ALA A 53 -4.66 -5.64 -3.81
CA ALA A 53 -5.08 -7.03 -3.66
C ALA A 53 -5.09 -7.46 -2.19
N VAL A 54 -4.06 -7.12 -1.42
CA VAL A 54 -4.02 -7.46 0.01
C VAL A 54 -5.07 -6.69 0.81
N LEU A 55 -5.25 -5.39 0.55
CA LEU A 55 -6.28 -4.60 1.22
C LEU A 55 -7.69 -5.12 0.92
N GLN A 56 -7.97 -5.53 -0.32
CA GLN A 56 -9.23 -6.18 -0.68
C GLN A 56 -9.40 -7.51 0.06
N HIS A 57 -8.35 -8.32 0.12
CA HIS A 57 -8.36 -9.62 0.81
C HIS A 57 -8.69 -9.49 2.30
N VAL A 58 -8.23 -8.43 2.97
CA VAL A 58 -8.51 -8.18 4.40
C VAL A 58 -9.69 -7.23 4.66
N GLY A 59 -10.46 -6.87 3.63
CA GLY A 59 -11.62 -5.98 3.77
C GLY A 59 -11.27 -4.57 4.23
N GLY A 60 -10.10 -4.05 3.86
CA GLY A 60 -9.64 -2.70 4.20
C GLY A 60 -8.98 -2.55 5.58
N ASN A 61 -8.77 -3.65 6.32
CA ASN A 61 -8.04 -3.61 7.59
C ASN A 61 -6.53 -3.41 7.36
N GLN A 62 -6.08 -2.16 7.49
CA GLN A 62 -4.67 -1.79 7.25
C GLN A 62 -3.69 -2.49 8.18
N THR A 63 -4.06 -2.77 9.43
CA THR A 63 -3.18 -3.48 10.37
C THR A 63 -2.92 -4.91 9.89
N ARG A 64 -3.99 -5.63 9.52
CA ARG A 64 -3.86 -6.99 8.97
C ARG A 64 -3.15 -7.01 7.62
N ALA A 65 -3.39 -6.02 6.77
CA ALA A 65 -2.66 -5.89 5.50
C ALA A 65 -1.16 -5.66 5.73
N ALA A 66 -0.78 -4.85 6.72
CA ALA A 66 0.61 -4.59 7.07
C ALA A 66 1.31 -5.86 7.58
N GLU A 67 0.62 -6.66 8.39
CA GLU A 67 1.11 -7.96 8.85
C GLU A 67 1.34 -8.93 7.68
N LEU A 68 0.37 -9.06 6.76
CA LEU A 68 0.48 -9.92 5.57
C LEU A 68 1.60 -9.50 4.63
N LEU A 69 1.80 -8.19 4.46
CA LEU A 69 2.86 -7.63 3.63
C LEU A 69 4.23 -7.60 4.34
N GLY A 70 4.28 -7.89 5.65
CA GLY A 70 5.50 -7.77 6.45
C GLY A 70 6.02 -6.31 6.57
N LEU A 71 5.13 -5.33 6.45
CA LEU A 71 5.46 -3.91 6.48
C LEU A 71 5.11 -3.29 7.83
N ASN A 72 5.85 -2.25 8.23
CA ASN A 72 5.40 -1.37 9.29
C ASN A 72 4.10 -0.67 8.86
N ARG A 73 3.09 -0.62 9.73
CA ARG A 73 1.81 0.09 9.48
C ARG A 73 2.01 1.52 8.97
N ASN A 74 3.00 2.25 9.53
CA ASN A 74 3.30 3.61 9.10
C ASN A 74 3.79 3.67 7.64
N THR A 75 4.57 2.68 7.23
CA THR A 75 5.05 2.53 5.86
C THR A 75 3.90 2.18 4.92
N LEU A 76 3.05 1.21 5.30
CA LEU A 76 1.88 0.86 4.50
C LEU A 76 0.95 2.07 4.31
N ARG A 77 0.68 2.84 5.38
CA ARG A 77 -0.15 4.05 5.28
C ARG A 77 0.40 5.06 4.28
N LYS A 78 1.73 5.29 4.28
CA LYS A 78 2.38 6.17 3.29
C LYS A 78 2.24 5.62 1.87
N LYS A 79 2.45 4.31 1.67
CA LYS A 79 2.30 3.66 0.36
C LYS A 79 0.87 3.69 -0.16
N ILE A 80 -0.13 3.49 0.71
CA ILE A 80 -1.54 3.65 0.35
C ILE A 80 -1.83 5.08 -0.09
N GLN A 81 -1.30 6.08 0.63
CA GLN A 81 -1.47 7.48 0.26
C GLN A 81 -0.82 7.82 -1.09
N GLN A 82 0.34 7.23 -1.38
CA GLN A 82 1.06 7.41 -2.65
C GLN A 82 0.35 6.74 -3.84
N HIS A 83 -0.15 5.51 -3.66
CA HIS A 83 -0.58 4.66 -4.77
C HIS A 83 -2.10 4.58 -4.96
N CYS A 84 -2.88 4.60 -3.88
CA CYS A 84 -4.33 4.37 -3.93
C CYS A 84 -5.17 5.66 -4.02
N THR A 85 -4.56 6.84 -3.89
CA THR A 85 -5.30 8.13 -4.01
C THR A 85 -5.56 8.55 -5.45
N LEU A 86 -4.90 7.94 -6.44
CA LEU A 86 -4.98 8.31 -7.86
C LEU A 86 -6.08 7.57 -8.67
N GLY A 87 -7.02 6.89 -8.00
CA GLY A 87 -8.17 6.29 -8.65
C GLY A 87 -9.24 5.90 -7.62
N LYS A 88 -10.29 6.71 -7.54
CA LYS A 88 -11.61 6.61 -6.84
C LYS A 88 -12.03 5.25 -6.19
N PRO A 89 -12.96 5.32 -5.21
CA PRO A 89 -12.79 4.74 -3.89
C PRO A 89 -13.10 3.25 -3.85
N LEU A 90 -12.10 2.45 -3.52
CA LEU A 90 -12.38 1.23 -2.74
C LEU A 90 -12.94 1.71 -1.40
N GLY A 91 -14.10 1.19 -0.99
CA GLY A 91 -14.81 1.53 0.25
C GLY A 91 -14.04 1.14 1.53
N LEU A 92 -12.78 1.51 1.63
CA LEU A 92 -12.00 1.51 2.85
C LEU A 92 -12.69 2.49 3.80
N ARG A 93 -13.42 1.93 4.75
CA ARG A 93 -13.80 2.68 5.95
C ARG A 93 -12.51 3.23 6.55
N PRO A 94 -12.38 4.55 6.77
CA PRO A 94 -11.26 5.08 7.52
C PRO A 94 -11.28 4.38 8.88
N ASP A 95 -10.16 3.77 9.29
CA ASP A 95 -10.06 3.21 10.63
C ASP A 95 -10.03 4.39 11.62
N THR A 96 -11.21 4.84 12.04
CA THR A 96 -11.33 5.76 13.17
C THR A 96 -11.11 4.96 14.44
N SER A 97 -9.90 4.41 14.63
CA SER A 97 -9.48 3.79 15.89
C SER A 97 -8.75 4.78 16.81
N SER A 98 -9.02 6.09 16.67
CA SER A 98 -8.41 7.13 17.50
C SER A 98 -9.36 8.32 17.76
N GLU A 99 -10.59 8.09 18.22
CA GLU A 99 -11.46 9.18 18.72
C GLU A 99 -12.14 8.97 20.09
N HIS A 100 -11.85 7.91 20.84
CA HIS A 100 -12.37 7.78 22.21
C HIS A 100 -11.27 7.88 23.28
N LYS A 101 -10.70 9.08 23.43
CA LYS A 101 -10.07 9.48 24.70
C LYS A 101 -10.12 11.00 24.94
N ALA A 102 -11.32 11.57 24.92
CA ALA A 102 -11.57 12.91 25.44
C ALA A 102 -12.28 12.83 26.80
N ILE A 103 -11.44 12.72 27.84
CA ILE A 103 -11.49 13.42 29.13
C ILE A 103 -12.87 13.81 29.69
N ARG A 104 -13.20 13.19 30.84
CA ARG A 104 -14.25 13.61 31.77
C ARG A 104 -14.13 15.10 32.12
N ARG A 105 -15.18 15.90 31.86
CA ARG A 105 -15.45 17.13 32.61
C ARG A 105 -16.53 16.85 33.66
N PRO A 106 -16.29 17.06 34.97
CA PRO A 106 -17.37 17.09 35.95
C PRO A 106 -18.23 18.31 35.66
N GLN A 107 -19.54 18.11 35.47
CA GLN A 107 -20.47 19.23 35.40
C GLN A 107 -20.62 19.86 36.79
N LEU A 108 -20.37 21.16 36.82
CA LEU A 108 -20.52 22.03 37.97
C LEU A 108 -21.99 22.04 38.40
N VAL A 109 -22.27 21.68 39.65
CA VAL A 109 -23.60 21.80 40.26
C VAL A 109 -23.99 23.28 40.24
N LYS A 110 -25.01 23.61 39.45
CA LYS A 110 -25.66 24.93 39.52
C LYS A 110 -26.68 24.90 40.64
N THR A 111 -26.49 25.82 41.57
CA THR A 111 -27.40 26.21 42.64
C THR A 111 -28.61 26.99 42.09
N ASN A 112 -29.69 26.97 42.89
CA ASN A 112 -30.90 27.83 42.89
C ASN A 112 -32.00 27.45 41.87
N GLU A 113 -33.32 27.46 42.15
CA GLU A 113 -34.17 28.35 42.95
C GLU A 113 -35.46 27.60 43.41
N LYS A 114 -35.92 27.81 44.66
CA LYS A 114 -37.15 28.54 45.11
C LYS A 114 -38.54 27.95 44.81
N LYS A 115 -39.40 28.12 45.83
CA LYS A 115 -40.89 28.09 45.87
C LYS A 115 -41.50 26.70 45.65
N SER A 116 -42.32 26.16 46.55
CA SER A 116 -43.43 26.76 47.29
C SER A 116 -43.67 26.09 48.64
#